data_AF-A0AA42NVE3-F1
#
_entry.id   AF-A0AA42NVE3-F1
#
_cell.length_a   1.000
_cell.length_b   1.000
_cell.length_c   1.000
_cell.angle_alpha   90.00
_cell.angle_beta   90.00
_cell.angle_gamma   90.00
#
_symmetry.space_group_name_H-M   'P 1'
#
loop_
_entity.id
_entity.type
_entity.pdbx_description
1 polymer ?
#
loop_
_entity_poly.entity_id
_entity_poly.type
_entity_poly.pdbx_seq_one_letter_code
_entity_poly.pdbx_strand_id
1 'polypeptide(L)'
;MADHDFDGTNPLLEALGDEPTVRDVTLFNQSYKRIIEPLTGVHIQPGQTVVIRVTGDAAFNQIKSNIDQLKALKDYDVLAMSVEVVEDEPDPEP
;
A
#
# COMPACT_ATOMS: atom_id res chain seq x y z
N MET A 1 -4.80 15.07 0.27
CA MET A 1 -4.59 13.62 0.18
C MET A 1 -3.98 13.37 -1.21
N ALA A 2 -2.99 12.49 -1.31
CA ALA A 2 -2.38 12.14 -2.60
C ALA A 2 -2.68 10.66 -2.85
N ASP A 3 -3.12 10.35 -4.07
CA ASP A 3 -3.59 9.03 -4.45
C ASP A 3 -2.62 8.44 -5.48
N HIS A 4 -2.24 7.18 -5.28
CA HIS A 4 -1.28 6.47 -6.13
C HIS A 4 -1.79 5.08 -6.45
N ASP A 5 -1.72 4.66 -7.71
CA ASP A 5 -2.02 3.29 -8.12
C ASP A 5 -0.73 2.49 -8.30
N PHE A 6 -0.70 1.29 -7.74
CA PHE A 6 0.39 0.33 -7.88
C PHE A 6 -0.15 -1.05 -8.28
N ASP A 7 0.16 -1.44 -9.52
CA ASP A 7 -0.12 -2.79 -10.01
C ASP A 7 1.03 -3.73 -9.63
N GLY A 8 0.73 -4.59 -8.66
CA GLY A 8 1.64 -5.61 -8.14
C GLY A 8 1.39 -7.00 -8.71
N THR A 9 0.51 -7.14 -9.70
CA THR A 9 0.19 -8.43 -10.30
C THR A 9 1.43 -9.05 -10.93
N ASN A 10 1.53 -10.37 -10.81
CA ASN A 10 2.64 -11.13 -11.35
C ASN A 10 2.08 -12.28 -12.19
N PRO A 11 2.42 -12.41 -13.48
CA PRO A 11 1.91 -13.47 -14.34
C PRO A 11 2.19 -14.88 -13.81
N LEU A 12 3.26 -15.05 -13.04
CA LEU A 12 3.58 -16.33 -12.40
C LEU A 12 2.67 -16.62 -11.19
N LEU A 13 2.26 -15.60 -10.44
CA LEU A 13 1.35 -15.75 -9.30
C LEU A 13 -0.09 -15.93 -9.78
N GLU A 14 -0.48 -15.20 -10.82
CA GLU A 14 -1.76 -15.37 -11.51
C GLU A 14 -1.92 -16.80 -12.04
N ALA A 15 -0.87 -17.34 -12.67
CA ALA A 15 -0.85 -18.74 -13.14
C ALA A 15 -0.90 -19.78 -12.00
N LEU A 16 -0.60 -19.38 -10.76
CA LEU A 16 -0.71 -20.21 -9.55
C LEU A 16 -2.05 -20.03 -8.82
N GLY A 17 -2.97 -19.22 -9.38
CA GLY A 17 -4.31 -19.00 -8.84
C GLY A 17 -4.42 -17.84 -7.85
N ASP A 18 -3.47 -16.89 -7.87
CA ASP A 18 -3.60 -15.64 -7.12
C ASP A 18 -4.58 -14.71 -7.84
N GLU A 19 -5.74 -14.46 -7.22
CA GLU A 19 -6.73 -13.53 -7.77
C GLU A 19 -6.30 -12.08 -7.46
N PRO A 20 -6.39 -11.16 -8.43
CA PRO A 20 -5.99 -9.77 -8.22
C PRO A 20 -6.96 -9.08 -7.27
N THR A 21 -6.64 -9.08 -5.97
CA THR A 21 -7.39 -8.32 -4.98
C THR A 21 -6.92 -6.88 -4.95
N VAL A 22 -7.85 -5.93 -5.02
CA VAL A 22 -7.56 -4.49 -4.94
C VAL A 22 -7.76 -3.99 -3.51
N ARG A 23 -6.79 -3.25 -2.98
CA ARG A 23 -6.83 -2.69 -1.62
C ARG A 23 -6.31 -1.26 -1.61
N ASP A 24 -6.97 -0.38 -0.88
CA ASP A 24 -6.49 0.97 -0.64
C ASP A 24 -5.69 0.97 0.69
N VAL A 25 -4.38 1.20 0.58
CA VAL A 25 -3.44 1.28 1.70
C VAL A 25 -3.20 2.74 2.03
N THR A 26 -3.74 3.20 3.16
CA THR A 26 -3.56 4.57 3.63
C THR A 26 -2.36 4.64 4.57
N LEU A 27 -1.43 5.55 4.27
CA LEU A 27 -0.22 5.80 5.04
C LEU A 27 -0.19 7.23 5.54
N PHE A 28 0.03 7.40 6.84
CA PHE A 28 0.19 8.72 7.48
C PHE A 28 1.56 8.83 8.13
N ASN A 29 2.36 9.79 7.67
CA ASN A 29 3.70 10.04 8.22
C ASN A 29 3.61 10.90 9.50
N GLN A 30 3.79 10.25 10.64
CA GLN A 30 3.78 10.85 11.97
C GLN A 30 5.14 11.45 12.37
N SER A 31 6.16 11.26 11.53
CA SER A 31 7.50 11.75 11.78
C SER A 31 7.72 13.18 11.26
N TYR A 32 8.83 13.78 11.68
CA TYR A 32 9.31 15.08 11.19
C TYR A 32 10.23 14.95 9.96
N LYS A 33 10.40 13.74 9.40
CA LYS A 33 11.24 13.47 8.23
C LYS A 33 10.40 12.96 7.07
N ARG A 34 10.85 13.21 5.84
CA ARG A 34 10.28 12.56 4.66
C ARG A 34 10.54 11.06 4.72
N ILE A 35 9.50 10.26 4.47
CA ILE A 35 9.60 8.81 4.35
C ILE A 35 9.35 8.43 2.89
N ILE A 36 10.03 7.38 2.44
CA ILE A 36 9.87 6.83 1.09
C ILE A 36 9.40 5.39 1.26
N GLU A 37 8.26 5.04 0.67
CA GLU A 37 7.83 3.64 0.63
C GLU A 37 8.71 2.90 -0.40
N PRO A 38 9.46 1.85 0.00
CA PRO A 38 10.49 1.25 -0.85
C PRO A 38 9.99 0.57 -2.12
N LEU A 39 8.79 -0.01 -2.13
CA LEU A 39 8.28 -0.77 -3.28
C LEU A 39 7.76 0.15 -4.39
N THR A 40 7.01 1.17 -4.01
CA THR A 40 6.29 2.11 -4.86
C THR A 40 7.09 3.39 -5.13
N GLY A 41 8.09 3.69 -4.29
CA GLY A 41 8.87 4.94 -4.35
C GLY A 41 8.08 6.17 -3.91
N VAL A 42 6.89 6.00 -3.33
CA VAL A 42 6.01 7.08 -2.90
C VAL A 42 6.67 7.87 -1.78
N HIS A 43 6.72 9.19 -1.96
CA HIS A 43 7.27 10.13 -0.98
C HIS A 43 6.16 10.67 -0.07
N ILE A 44 6.27 10.41 1.22
CA ILE A 44 5.31 10.85 2.23
C ILE A 44 5.98 11.94 3.07
N GLN A 45 5.56 13.19 2.90
CA GLN A 45 6.10 14.32 3.68
C GLN A 45 5.64 14.25 5.15
N PRO A 46 6.34 14.92 6.08
CA PRO A 46 5.89 15.04 7.47
C PRO A 46 4.43 15.52 7.58
N GLY A 47 3.58 14.80 8.32
CA GLY A 47 2.17 15.15 8.49
C GLY A 47 1.29 14.93 7.25
N GLN A 48 1.82 14.29 6.21
CA GLN A 48 1.05 13.95 5.01
C GLN A 48 0.39 12.58 5.13
N THR A 49 -0.84 12.49 4.62
CA THR A 49 -1.55 11.25 4.35
C THR A 49 -1.55 10.95 2.85
N VAL A 50 -1.23 9.71 2.50
CA VAL A 50 -1.19 9.18 1.14
C VAL A 50 -2.00 7.90 1.08
N VAL A 51 -2.75 7.70 -0.01
CA VAL A 51 -3.45 6.46 -0.31
C VAL A 51 -2.73 5.78 -1.47
N ILE A 52 -2.40 4.51 -1.31
CA ILE A 52 -1.83 3.67 -2.35
C ILE A 52 -2.83 2.56 -2.65
N ARG A 53 -3.45 2.59 -3.82
CA ARG A 53 -4.26 1.50 -4.34
C ARG A 53 -3.34 0.41 -4.86
N VAL A 54 -3.43 -0.77 -4.27
CA VAL A 54 -2.54 -1.90 -4.53
C VAL A 54 -3.37 -3.05 -5.11
N THR A 55 -2.95 -3.54 -6.27
CA THR A 55 -3.52 -4.77 -6.86
C THR A 55 -2.58 -5.95 -6.62
N GLY A 56 -3.11 -7.02 -6.04
CA GLY A 56 -2.38 -8.28 -5.79
C GLY A 56 -1.85 -8.43 -4.36
N ASP A 57 -1.94 -9.66 -3.85
CA ASP A 57 -1.64 -9.99 -2.45
C ASP A 57 -0.15 -9.91 -2.14
N ALA A 58 0.71 -10.32 -3.08
CA ALA A 58 2.15 -10.27 -2.92
C ALA A 58 2.67 -8.83 -2.71
N ALA A 59 2.20 -7.88 -3.52
CA ALA A 59 2.58 -6.48 -3.39
C ALA A 59 2.06 -5.85 -2.10
N PHE A 60 0.82 -6.15 -1.72
CA PHE A 60 0.27 -5.72 -0.43
C PHE A 60 1.12 -6.22 0.75
N ASN A 61 1.44 -7.51 0.76
CA ASN A 61 2.26 -8.12 1.81
C ASN A 61 3.66 -7.50 1.87
N GLN A 62 4.23 -7.12 0.73
CA GLN A 62 5.53 -6.48 0.67
C GLN A 62 5.50 -5.04 1.21
N ILE A 63 4.48 -4.24 0.87
CA ILE A 63 4.27 -2.89 1.43
C ILE A 63 4.12 -2.97 2.95
N LYS A 64 3.29 -3.90 3.44
CA LYS A 64 3.12 -4.14 4.87
C LYS A 64 4.45 -4.49 5.55
N SER A 65 5.21 -5.41 4.97
CA SER A 65 6.53 -5.80 5.50
C SER A 65 7.50 -4.62 5.54
N ASN A 66 7.53 -3.79 4.49
CA ASN A 66 8.37 -2.59 4.45
C ASN A 66 8.00 -1.62 5.58
N ILE A 67 6.71 -1.41 5.83
CA ILE A 67 6.23 -0.52 6.90
C ILE A 67 6.64 -1.07 8.28
N ASP A 68 6.46 -2.36 8.51
CA ASP A 68 6.86 -3.01 9.77
C ASP A 68 8.37 -2.88 10.01
N GLN A 69 9.19 -3.04 8.96
CA GLN A 69 10.63 -2.83 9.03
C GLN A 69 10.99 -1.36 9.32
N LEU A 70 10.30 -0.41 8.70
CA LEU A 70 10.51 1.03 8.93
C LEU A 70 10.18 1.43 10.38
N LYS A 71 9.13 0.84 10.97
CA LYS A 71 8.79 1.01 12.40
C LYS A 71 9.88 0.43 13.30
N ALA A 72 10.35 -0.78 13.01
CA ALA A 72 11.38 -1.47 13.80
C ALA A 72 12.74 -0.73 13.79
N LEU A 73 13.11 -0.10 12.68
CA LEU A 73 14.36 0.65 12.53
C LEU A 73 14.43 1.97 13.32
N LYS A 74 13.30 2.49 13.79
CA LYS A 74 13.20 3.87 14.30
C LYS A 74 12.77 3.98 15.76
N ASP A 75 12.48 2.89 16.47
CA ASP A 75 11.95 2.87 17.85
C ASP A 75 10.67 3.72 18.06
N TYR A 76 10.06 4.21 16.97
CA TYR A 76 8.89 5.09 16.97
C TYR A 76 7.93 4.68 15.86
N ASP A 77 6.64 4.87 16.12
CA ASP A 77 5.54 4.71 15.16
C ASP A 77 5.60 5.86 14.13
N VAL A 78 6.55 5.79 13.20
CA VAL A 78 6.81 6.84 12.20
C VAL A 78 5.76 6.87 11.09
N LEU A 79 5.01 5.77 10.94
CA LEU A 79 3.98 5.57 9.92
C LEU A 79 2.76 4.89 10.55
N ALA A 80 1.61 5.56 10.53
CA ALA A 80 0.32 4.90 10.74
C ALA A 80 -0.17 4.32 9.42
N MET A 81 -0.71 3.10 9.46
CA MET A 81 -1.23 2.37 8.29
C MET A 81 -2.66 1.93 8.56
N SER A 82 -3.55 2.15 7.60
CA SER A 82 -4.87 1.51 7.54
C SER A 82 -5.07 0.90 6.15
N VAL A 83 -5.90 -0.13 6.07
CA VAL A 83 -6.13 -0.91 4.85
C VAL A 83 -7.62 -1.10 4.68
N GLU A 84 -8.11 -0.81 3.48
CA GLU A 84 -9.48 -1.06 3.08
C GLU A 84 -9.47 -1.95 1.83
N VAL A 85 -10.28 -3.01 1.83
CA VAL A 85 -10.47 -3.84 0.64
C VAL A 85 -11.45 -3.11 -0.27
N VAL A 86 -11.07 -2.92 -1.53
CA VAL A 86 -11.95 -2.34 -2.54
C VAL A 86 -12.64 -3.53 -3.20
N GLU A 87 -13.88 -3.80 -2.78
CA GLU A 87 -14.74 -4.71 -3.52
C GLU A 87 -15.11 -4.01 -4.83
N ASP A 88 -14.74 -4.61 -5.96
CA ASP A 88 -15.26 -4.19 -7.26
C ASP A 88 -16.77 -4.48 -7.22
N GLU A 89 -17.58 -3.45 -7.01
CA GLU A 89 -19.02 -3.59 -7.19
C GLU A 89 -19.24 -4.08 -8.63
N PRO A 90 -19.93 -5.20 -8.87
CA PRO A 90 -20.20 -5.63 -10.23
C PRO A 90 -20.97 -4.51 -10.93
N ASP A 91 -20.38 -3.98 -12.01
CA ASP A 91 -20.97 -2.97 -12.87
C ASP A 91 -22.43 -3.36 -13.15
N PRO A 92 -23.44 -2.52 -12.83
CA PRO A 92 -24.82 -2.87 -13.13
C PRO A 92 -24.93 -3.12 -14.65
N GLU A 93 -25.21 -4.37 -15.02
CA GLU A 93 -25.42 -4.77 -16.41
C GLU A 93 -26.44 -3.83 -17.09
N PRO A 94 -26.23 -3.46 -18.38
CA PRO A 94 -26.94 -2.40 -19.08
C PRO A 94 -28.45 -2.63 -19.28
#